data_AF-A0A1B6JIK6-F1
#
_entry.id   AF-A0A1B6JIK6-F1
#
_cell.length_a   1.000
_cell.length_b   1.000
_cell.length_c   1.000
_cell.angle_alpha   90.00
_cell.angle_beta   90.00
_cell.angle_gamma   90.00
#
_symmetry.space_group_name_H-M   'P 1'
#
loop_
_entity.id
_entity.type
_entity.pdbx_description
1 polymer ?
#
loop_
_entity_poly.entity_id
_entity_poly.type
_entity_poly.pdbx_seq_one_letter_code
_entity_poly.pdbx_strand_id
1 'polypeptide(L)'
;MPYYAVAVGKNPGVYKTWEECQNQTKGYPQAKYRKFNTETEASNFVKTAGTYLNNSSIKINANITTAVNIENLNPPELVAVASHPSHTLLKHDRLSLIAEKLDKFIEQTNKKLSEFSSRLDILETSLYNRCTPERKRKNTTEEDKTRSKSKKKKLHVTVELSDGESSDTPVPTTTRSQPTTVTVEQVDSPWRGNNSTPQGFIVDQEGFTIVYTDGACSNNGRTGAKAGVGVWFNHNHPFNVAGPVEGTPTNNNAEIQAATRAIQQARLAGVRRLNIHTDSQFMISCITEWIKKWKRNNWMTTNGGQVKNKEQLIILDEAIQTLDAVKWTHVRGHTGHEGNECADALARSGATMY
;
A
#
# COMPACT_ATOMS: atom_id res chain seq x y z
N MET A 1 36.19 -19.48 -4.56
CA MET A 1 36.07 -19.77 -3.10
C MET A 1 34.76 -19.17 -2.61
N PRO A 2 33.95 -19.88 -1.80
CA PRO A 2 32.70 -19.35 -1.29
C PRO A 2 32.90 -18.27 -0.22
N TYR A 3 31.92 -17.38 -0.08
CA TYR A 3 31.85 -16.37 0.98
C TYR A 3 30.72 -16.69 1.95
N TYR A 4 30.89 -16.38 3.22
CA TYR A 4 29.92 -16.66 4.27
C TYR A 4 29.54 -15.35 4.96
N ALA A 5 28.28 -14.95 4.87
CA ALA A 5 27.80 -13.71 5.44
C ALA A 5 27.01 -13.99 6.72
N VAL A 6 27.31 -13.25 7.79
CA VAL A 6 26.57 -13.25 9.05
C VAL A 6 25.87 -11.90 9.17
N ALA A 7 24.55 -11.91 9.06
CA ALA A 7 23.72 -10.72 9.30
C ALA A 7 23.35 -10.57 10.77
N VAL A 8 23.21 -11.69 11.49
CA VAL A 8 22.93 -11.73 12.94
C VAL A 8 23.84 -12.77 13.55
N GLY A 9 24.65 -12.34 14.51
CA GLY A 9 25.65 -13.16 15.19
C GLY A 9 26.48 -12.29 16.13
N LYS A 10 27.50 -12.89 16.74
CA LYS A 10 28.42 -12.19 17.65
C LYS A 10 29.07 -10.98 16.99
N ASN A 11 29.55 -11.18 15.76
CA ASN A 11 30.06 -10.11 14.89
C ASN A 11 29.44 -10.28 13.50
N PRO A 12 28.51 -9.39 13.07
CA PRO A 12 28.00 -9.39 11.71
C PRO A 12 29.09 -9.00 10.70
N GLY A 13 29.16 -9.69 9.56
CA GLY A 13 30.23 -9.49 8.58
C GLY A 13 30.29 -10.58 7.51
N VAL A 14 31.23 -10.42 6.57
CA VAL A 14 31.52 -11.41 5.53
C VAL A 14 32.82 -12.11 5.88
N TYR A 15 32.81 -13.43 5.80
CA TYR A 15 33.89 -14.35 6.15
C TYR A 15 34.27 -15.19 4.93
N LYS A 16 35.54 -15.56 4.83
CA LYS A 16 36.07 -16.33 3.69
C LYS A 16 36.04 -17.84 3.96
N THR A 17 35.86 -18.23 5.23
CA THR A 17 35.78 -19.62 5.64
C THR A 17 34.52 -19.90 6.45
N TRP A 18 34.08 -21.16 6.42
CA TRP A 18 32.94 -21.61 7.22
C TRP A 18 33.24 -21.56 8.73
N GLU A 19 34.48 -21.88 9.13
CA GLU A 19 34.89 -21.89 10.53
C GLU A 19 34.77 -20.51 11.18
N GLU A 20 35.21 -19.46 10.48
CA GLU A 20 35.04 -18.07 10.90
C GLU A 20 33.57 -17.70 11.07
N CYS A 21 32.72 -18.03 10.08
CA CYS A 21 31.28 -17.80 10.13
C CYS A 21 30.61 -18.56 11.28
N GLN A 22 30.97 -19.82 11.50
CA GLN A 22 30.40 -20.66 12.54
C GLN A 22 30.75 -20.15 13.94
N ASN A 23 31.97 -19.66 14.15
CA ASN A 23 32.37 -19.05 15.42
C ASN A 23 31.49 -17.83 15.79
N GLN A 24 31.01 -17.09 14.80
CA GLN A 24 30.13 -15.94 15.01
C GLN A 24 28.65 -16.31 15.24
N THR A 25 28.22 -17.50 14.81
CA THR A 25 26.79 -17.88 14.86
C THR A 25 26.50 -18.93 15.93
N LYS A 26 27.47 -19.79 16.25
CA LYS A 26 27.33 -20.86 17.24
C LYS A 26 27.03 -20.31 18.63
N GLY A 27 25.86 -20.71 19.14
CA GLY A 27 25.34 -20.29 20.45
C GLY A 27 24.76 -18.88 20.49
N TYR A 28 24.64 -18.18 19.36
CA TYR A 28 24.03 -16.86 19.29
C TYR A 28 22.52 -16.99 19.00
N PRO A 29 21.62 -16.48 19.86
CA PRO A 29 20.17 -16.57 19.65
C PRO A 29 19.76 -15.94 18.32
N GLN A 30 18.95 -16.66 17.53
CA GLN A 30 18.42 -16.19 16.24
C GLN A 30 19.49 -15.76 15.22
N ALA A 31 20.67 -16.39 15.23
CA ALA A 31 21.71 -16.13 14.25
C ALA A 31 21.20 -16.31 12.80
N LYS A 32 21.49 -15.35 11.94
CA LYS A 32 21.13 -15.34 10.51
C LYS A 32 22.40 -15.23 9.69
N TYR A 33 22.67 -16.26 8.92
CA TYR A 33 23.86 -16.34 8.07
C TYR A 33 23.56 -17.13 6.81
N ARG A 34 24.32 -16.90 5.75
CA ARG A 34 24.15 -17.56 4.45
C ARG A 34 25.46 -17.63 3.69
N LYS A 35 25.62 -18.68 2.87
CA LYS A 35 26.76 -18.88 1.96
C LYS A 35 26.45 -18.27 0.59
N PHE A 36 27.43 -17.59 0.00
CA PHE A 36 27.36 -16.90 -1.28
C PHE A 36 28.54 -17.28 -2.17
N ASN A 37 28.36 -17.09 -3.48
CA ASN A 37 29.40 -17.34 -4.47
C ASN A 37 30.28 -16.11 -4.69
N THR A 38 29.77 -14.91 -4.37
CA THR A 38 30.49 -13.64 -4.52
C THR A 38 30.52 -12.82 -3.23
N GLU A 39 31.59 -12.04 -3.04
CA GLU A 39 31.75 -11.14 -1.90
C GLU A 39 30.71 -10.01 -1.89
N THR A 40 30.30 -9.56 -3.08
CA THR A 40 29.29 -8.50 -3.26
C THR A 40 27.92 -8.95 -2.76
N GLU A 41 27.47 -10.16 -3.13
CA GLU A 41 26.20 -10.72 -2.63
C GLU A 41 26.24 -10.94 -1.11
N ALA A 42 27.36 -11.44 -0.60
CA ALA A 42 27.57 -11.62 0.83
C ALA A 42 27.50 -10.27 1.58
N SER A 43 28.16 -9.24 1.07
CA SER A 43 28.15 -7.90 1.65
C SER A 43 26.75 -7.27 1.64
N ASN A 44 26.00 -7.47 0.56
CA ASN A 44 24.63 -6.99 0.45
C ASN A 44 23.71 -7.69 1.46
N PHE A 45 23.88 -8.99 1.69
CA PHE A 45 23.13 -9.71 2.72
C PHE A 45 23.38 -9.15 4.12
N VAL A 46 24.64 -8.89 4.50
CA VAL A 46 24.96 -8.28 5.81
C VAL A 46 24.36 -6.88 5.92
N LYS A 47 24.49 -6.04 4.88
CA LYS A 47 23.97 -4.67 4.88
C LYS A 47 22.45 -4.66 5.02
N THR A 48 21.75 -5.37 4.15
CA THR A 48 20.29 -5.41 4.13
C THR A 48 19.73 -6.01 5.41
N ALA A 49 20.12 -7.24 5.76
CA ALA A 49 19.56 -7.92 6.93
C ALA A 49 20.06 -7.33 8.27
N GLY A 50 21.24 -6.72 8.33
CA GLY A 50 21.72 -5.98 9.51
C GLY A 50 20.97 -4.67 9.76
N THR A 51 20.59 -3.92 8.70
CA THR A 51 19.79 -2.69 8.86
C THR A 51 18.37 -2.94 9.34
N TYR A 52 17.72 -4.03 8.94
CA TYR A 52 16.37 -4.36 9.40
C TYR A 52 16.31 -4.62 10.92
N LEU A 53 17.39 -5.10 11.53
CA LEU A 53 17.42 -5.46 12.96
C LEU A 53 17.91 -4.33 13.87
N ASN A 54 18.75 -3.43 13.34
CA ASN A 54 19.08 -2.19 14.06
C ASN A 54 17.87 -1.26 14.17
N ASN A 55 16.94 -1.27 13.20
CA ASN A 55 15.66 -0.54 13.32
C ASN A 55 14.65 -1.21 14.27
N SER A 56 14.72 -2.54 14.44
CA SER A 56 13.91 -3.25 15.46
C SER A 56 14.44 -3.08 16.89
N SER A 57 15.64 -2.49 17.05
CA SER A 57 16.32 -2.30 18.34
C SER A 57 16.14 -0.91 18.94
N ILE A 58 15.35 -0.01 18.32
CA ILE A 58 14.85 1.17 19.03
C ILE A 58 13.89 0.64 20.09
N LYS A 59 14.41 0.43 21.30
CA LYS A 59 13.60 0.23 22.50
C LYS A 59 12.60 1.37 22.53
N ILE A 60 11.33 1.03 22.29
CA ILE A 60 10.21 1.92 22.58
C ILE A 60 10.34 2.19 24.07
N ASN A 61 10.81 3.38 24.43
CA ASN A 61 10.84 3.80 25.82
C ASN A 61 9.40 3.71 26.32
N ALA A 62 9.21 2.83 27.29
CA ALA A 62 7.97 2.60 28.01
C ALA A 62 7.56 3.92 28.69
N ASN A 63 6.78 4.73 27.98
CA ASN A 63 6.02 5.88 28.49
C ASN A 63 4.81 6.22 27.59
N ILE A 64 4.39 5.32 26.68
CA ILE A 64 3.15 5.46 25.89
C ILE A 64 2.12 4.39 26.31
N THR A 65 2.20 3.92 27.55
CA THR A 65 1.22 2.96 28.12
C THR A 65 0.22 3.65 29.06
N THR A 66 0.08 4.97 28.98
CA THR A 66 -0.87 5.69 29.85
C THR A 66 -1.65 6.74 29.04
N ALA A 67 -2.50 6.28 28.13
CA ALA A 67 -3.77 6.93 27.75
C ALA A 67 -4.45 6.18 26.59
N VAL A 68 -4.70 4.88 26.73
CA VAL A 68 -5.80 4.24 25.98
C VAL A 68 -6.53 3.33 26.95
N ASN A 69 -7.45 3.92 27.70
CA ASN A 69 -8.46 3.17 28.42
C ASN A 69 -9.41 2.60 27.36
N ILE A 70 -9.14 1.36 26.93
CA ILE A 70 -10.10 0.56 26.16
C ILE A 70 -11.03 -0.05 27.21
N GLU A 71 -12.08 0.70 27.58
CA GLU A 71 -13.27 0.11 28.17
C GLU A 71 -14.43 0.20 27.19
N ASN A 72 -14.88 -0.98 26.77
CA ASN A 72 -16.24 -1.35 26.39
C ASN A 72 -17.01 -0.47 25.40
N LEU A 73 -17.06 -0.93 24.15
CA LEU A 73 -18.29 -0.89 23.36
C LEU A 73 -18.49 -2.23 22.65
N ASN A 74 -19.01 -3.19 23.42
CA ASN A 74 -19.81 -4.28 22.90
C ASN A 74 -21.28 -3.86 23.08
N PRO A 75 -22.13 -3.82 22.04
CA PRO A 75 -23.57 -3.76 22.25
C PRO A 75 -24.23 -5.10 21.90
N PRO A 76 -24.48 -5.98 22.89
CA PRO A 76 -25.55 -6.96 22.79
C PRO A 76 -26.84 -6.32 23.33
N GLU A 77 -27.73 -5.86 22.45
CA GLU A 77 -29.20 -5.96 22.60
C GLU A 77 -29.92 -5.18 21.49
N LEU A 78 -30.50 -5.92 20.53
CA LEU A 78 -31.64 -5.46 19.73
C LEU A 78 -32.39 -6.68 19.18
N VAL A 79 -33.03 -7.44 20.08
CA VAL A 79 -34.22 -8.24 19.76
C VAL A 79 -35.22 -8.07 20.90
N ALA A 80 -36.10 -7.09 20.78
CA ALA A 80 -37.44 -7.16 21.36
C ALA A 80 -38.35 -6.14 20.65
N VAL A 81 -39.35 -6.69 19.96
CA VAL A 81 -40.47 -5.98 19.34
C VAL A 81 -41.47 -5.61 20.43
N ALA A 82 -41.89 -4.34 20.49
CA ALA A 82 -43.28 -3.94 20.79
C ALA A 82 -43.54 -2.43 20.54
N SER A 83 -44.62 -2.18 19.77
CA SER A 83 -45.48 -0.98 19.68
C SER A 83 -44.92 0.40 19.25
N HIS A 84 -45.47 0.87 18.11
CA HIS A 84 -45.43 2.22 17.50
C HIS A 84 -46.03 3.32 18.42
N PRO A 85 -45.85 4.67 18.20
CA PRO A 85 -45.78 5.33 16.88
C PRO A 85 -44.77 6.51 16.69
N SER A 86 -44.78 7.02 15.45
CA SER A 86 -44.21 8.28 14.93
C SER A 86 -42.75 8.25 14.42
N HIS A 87 -42.61 7.85 13.16
CA HIS A 87 -41.35 7.42 12.53
C HIS A 87 -40.56 8.51 11.78
N THR A 88 -40.89 9.79 11.96
CA THR A 88 -40.32 10.88 11.13
C THR A 88 -39.45 11.87 11.90
N LEU A 89 -39.54 11.97 13.23
CA LEU A 89 -38.74 12.93 14.01
C LEU A 89 -37.41 12.36 14.57
N LEU A 90 -37.25 11.04 14.70
CA LEU A 90 -36.07 10.41 15.33
C LEU A 90 -34.89 10.12 14.37
N LYS A 91 -35.11 10.19 13.05
CA LYS A 91 -34.06 9.90 12.05
C LYS A 91 -33.07 11.06 11.87
N HIS A 92 -33.53 12.29 12.08
CA HIS A 92 -32.69 13.48 11.89
C HIS A 92 -31.59 13.59 12.96
N ASP A 93 -31.84 13.16 14.19
CA ASP A 93 -30.87 13.25 15.30
C ASP A 93 -29.76 12.19 15.26
N ARG A 94 -30.01 11.02 14.68
CA ARG A 94 -28.98 9.98 14.54
C ARG A 94 -28.02 10.25 13.40
N LEU A 95 -28.53 10.80 12.29
CA LEU A 95 -27.69 11.16 11.15
C LEU A 95 -26.81 12.38 11.45
N SER A 96 -27.32 13.37 12.19
CA SER A 96 -26.52 14.50 12.65
C SER A 96 -25.42 14.07 13.62
N LEU A 97 -25.71 13.17 14.56
CA LEU A 97 -24.70 12.64 15.49
C LEU A 97 -23.61 11.82 14.79
N ILE A 98 -23.95 11.08 13.73
CA ILE A 98 -22.98 10.33 12.93
C ILE A 98 -22.12 11.31 12.10
N ALA A 99 -22.73 12.33 11.51
CA ALA A 99 -22.02 13.36 10.75
C ALA A 99 -21.01 14.11 11.65
N GLU A 100 -21.42 14.53 12.85
CA GLU A 100 -20.55 15.23 13.80
C GLU A 100 -19.37 14.36 14.26
N LYS A 101 -19.60 13.05 14.42
CA LYS A 101 -18.52 12.10 14.76
C LYS A 101 -17.54 11.90 13.60
N LEU A 102 -18.04 11.87 12.37
CA LEU A 102 -17.20 11.79 11.16
C LEU A 102 -16.36 13.06 11.01
N ASP A 103 -16.95 14.24 11.20
CA ASP A 103 -16.22 15.51 11.12
C ASP A 103 -15.10 15.60 12.16
N LYS A 104 -15.37 15.19 13.40
CA LYS A 104 -14.35 15.10 14.46
C LYS A 104 -13.24 14.11 14.12
N PHE A 105 -13.56 12.98 13.49
CA PHE A 105 -12.56 12.01 13.06
C PHE A 105 -11.69 12.55 11.92
N ILE A 106 -12.30 13.23 10.95
CA ILE A 106 -11.59 13.88 9.83
C ILE A 106 -10.66 14.96 10.36
N GLU A 107 -11.13 15.80 11.29
CA GLU A 107 -10.33 16.85 11.90
C GLU A 107 -9.12 16.30 12.67
N GLN A 108 -9.32 15.25 13.47
CA GLN A 108 -8.22 14.57 14.17
C GLN A 108 -7.21 13.95 13.21
N THR A 109 -7.69 13.39 12.09
CA THR A 109 -6.82 12.78 11.07
C THR A 109 -5.99 13.86 10.37
N ASN A 110 -6.62 14.98 9.97
CA ASN A 110 -5.92 16.10 9.34
C ASN A 110 -4.89 16.75 10.27
N LYS A 111 -5.20 16.87 11.57
CA LYS A 111 -4.26 17.36 12.58
C LYS A 111 -3.01 16.47 12.64
N LYS A 112 -3.18 15.15 12.72
CA LYS A 112 -2.05 14.20 12.71
C LYS A 112 -1.25 14.25 11.41
N LEU A 113 -1.93 14.42 10.28
CA LEU A 113 -1.27 14.55 8.97
C LEU A 113 -0.41 15.82 8.90
N SER A 114 -0.91 16.94 9.40
CA SER A 114 -0.17 18.22 9.46
C SER A 114 1.06 18.15 10.37
N GLU A 115 0.96 17.43 11.48
CA GLU A 115 2.08 17.19 12.40
C GLU A 115 3.14 16.32 11.75
N PHE A 116 2.73 15.31 10.98
CA PHE A 116 3.65 14.46 10.21
C PHE A 116 4.37 15.25 9.11
N SER A 117 3.63 16.08 8.35
CA SER A 117 4.20 16.97 7.33
C SER A 117 5.25 17.91 7.94
N SER A 118 4.94 18.51 9.08
CA SER A 118 5.88 19.40 9.77
C SER A 118 7.17 18.69 10.21
N ARG A 119 7.07 17.41 10.60
CA ARG A 119 8.24 16.59 10.94
C ARG A 119 9.08 16.24 9.71
N LEU A 120 8.45 16.03 8.55
CA LEU A 120 9.16 15.83 7.30
C LEU A 120 9.93 17.09 6.89
N ASP A 121 9.32 18.28 6.99
CA ASP A 121 9.99 19.55 6.68
C ASP A 121 11.22 19.80 7.57
N ILE A 122 11.11 19.47 8.86
CA ILE A 122 12.23 19.56 9.81
C ILE A 122 13.37 18.60 9.41
N LEU A 123 13.03 17.37 8.99
CA LEU A 123 14.02 16.39 8.54
C LEU A 123 14.68 16.80 7.23
N GLU A 124 13.91 17.32 6.29
CA GLU A 124 14.41 17.81 5.00
C GLU A 124 15.34 19.02 5.20
N THR A 125 14.97 19.94 6.10
CA THR A 125 15.83 21.06 6.53
C THR A 125 17.11 20.57 7.22
N SER A 126 17.01 19.52 8.04
CA SER A 126 18.16 18.91 8.72
C SER A 126 19.11 18.17 7.75
N LEU A 127 18.59 17.62 6.67
CA LEU A 127 19.38 17.00 5.60
C LEU A 127 20.04 18.07 4.72
N TYR A 128 19.32 19.15 4.40
CA TYR A 128 19.85 20.29 3.64
C TYR A 128 21.03 20.96 4.36
N ASN A 129 20.91 21.16 5.67
CA ASN A 129 21.97 21.76 6.50
C ASN A 129 23.18 20.82 6.71
N ARG A 130 23.01 19.50 6.59
CA ARG A 130 24.12 18.53 6.63
C ARG A 130 24.89 18.43 5.31
N CYS A 131 24.32 18.90 4.20
CA CYS A 131 24.90 18.78 2.86
C CYS A 131 25.66 20.04 2.38
N THR A 132 25.76 21.09 3.21
CA THR A 132 26.54 22.30 2.86
C THR A 132 27.63 22.56 3.89
N PRO A 133 28.93 22.48 3.53
CA PRO A 133 29.99 22.84 4.46
C PRO A 133 30.09 24.37 4.60
N GLU A 134 29.96 24.85 5.84
CA GLU A 134 30.28 26.22 6.26
C GLU A 134 31.69 26.63 5.76
N ARG A 135 31.75 27.50 4.77
CA ARG A 135 33.00 28.17 4.39
C ARG A 135 33.25 29.33 5.37
N LYS A 136 33.81 29.02 6.54
CA LYS A 136 34.29 30.04 7.49
C LYS A 136 35.53 30.73 6.95
N ARG A 137 35.45 32.06 6.96
CA ARG A 137 36.44 33.06 6.55
C ARG A 137 37.78 32.90 7.28
N LYS A 138 38.88 32.90 6.52
CA LYS A 138 40.14 33.55 6.93
C LYS A 138 40.60 34.40 5.75
N ASN A 139 40.50 35.71 5.92
CA ASN A 139 41.12 36.71 5.06
C ASN A 139 42.60 36.83 5.45
N THR A 140 43.49 36.76 4.46
CA THR A 140 44.73 37.55 4.38
C THR A 140 45.16 37.51 2.91
N THR A 141 45.24 38.71 2.29
CA THR A 141 46.10 39.16 1.17
C THR A 141 46.47 38.12 0.10
N GLU A 142 46.23 38.32 -1.20
CA GLU A 142 46.61 39.46 -2.04
C GLU A 142 45.98 39.29 -3.46
N GLU A 143 46.11 40.33 -4.25
CA GLU A 143 45.55 40.60 -5.58
C GLU A 143 45.78 39.49 -6.63
N ASP A 144 44.79 39.20 -7.50
CA ASP A 144 44.96 39.47 -8.94
C ASP A 144 43.65 39.39 -9.74
N LYS A 145 43.64 40.16 -10.83
CA LYS A 145 42.55 40.44 -11.76
C LYS A 145 42.21 39.22 -12.61
N THR A 146 40.92 38.99 -12.91
CA THR A 146 40.33 39.03 -14.28
C THR A 146 38.92 38.42 -14.36
N ARG A 147 37.97 39.30 -14.65
CA ARG A 147 36.79 39.19 -15.55
C ARG A 147 36.51 37.81 -16.21
N SER A 148 35.34 37.22 -15.93
CA SER A 148 34.31 36.91 -16.95
C SER A 148 33.01 36.26 -16.40
N LYS A 149 31.89 36.97 -16.65
CA LYS A 149 30.57 36.52 -17.13
C LYS A 149 30.06 35.13 -16.70
N SER A 150 28.91 35.07 -16.00
CA SER A 150 27.60 34.88 -16.66
C SER A 150 26.43 34.91 -15.65
N LYS A 151 25.28 35.34 -16.16
CA LYS A 151 24.07 35.80 -15.47
C LYS A 151 23.25 34.63 -14.86
N LYS A 152 22.84 34.75 -13.60
CA LYS A 152 21.63 34.09 -13.05
C LYS A 152 20.50 35.13 -13.05
N LYS A 153 19.48 34.94 -13.89
CA LYS A 153 18.20 35.65 -13.81
C LYS A 153 17.33 34.99 -12.74
N LYS A 154 16.94 35.74 -11.72
CA LYS A 154 15.90 35.42 -10.74
C LYS A 154 14.71 36.29 -11.09
N LEU A 155 13.60 35.72 -11.57
CA LEU A 155 12.35 36.45 -11.79
C LEU A 155 11.64 36.60 -10.45
N HIS A 156 11.34 37.84 -10.07
CA HIS A 156 10.35 38.19 -9.07
C HIS A 156 8.98 38.24 -9.75
N VAL A 157 7.97 37.66 -9.13
CA VAL A 157 6.56 37.86 -9.48
C VAL A 157 5.96 38.68 -8.35
N THR A 158 5.57 39.92 -8.66
CA THR A 158 4.75 40.77 -7.79
C THR A 158 3.37 40.84 -8.43
N VAL A 159 2.33 40.55 -7.65
CA VAL A 159 0.93 40.72 -8.04
C VAL A 159 0.45 42.02 -7.41
N GLU A 160 0.09 43.00 -8.23
CA GLU A 160 -0.66 44.18 -7.80
C GLU A 160 -2.12 44.01 -8.20
N LEU A 161 -3.02 44.32 -7.25
CA LEU A 161 -4.46 44.44 -7.41
C LEU A 161 -4.79 45.94 -7.45
N SER A 162 -5.67 46.36 -8.36
CA SER A 162 -6.40 47.63 -8.23
C SER A 162 -7.70 47.59 -9.03
N ASP A 163 -8.76 48.04 -8.36
CA ASP A 163 -10.18 48.07 -8.73
C ASP A 163 -10.59 49.26 -9.63
N GLY A 164 -11.80 49.14 -10.21
CA GLY A 164 -12.73 50.22 -10.59
C GLY A 164 -12.54 50.85 -11.99
N GLU A 165 -13.55 51.34 -12.71
CA GLU A 165 -15.01 51.45 -12.58
C GLU A 165 -15.55 52.11 -13.89
N SER A 166 -16.83 51.91 -14.25
CA SER A 166 -17.68 52.75 -15.15
C SER A 166 -17.33 52.86 -16.65
N SER A 167 -18.20 53.25 -17.58
CA SER A 167 -19.65 53.16 -17.85
C SER A 167 -19.81 53.53 -19.34
N ASP A 168 -20.80 52.95 -20.01
CA ASP A 168 -21.64 53.56 -21.07
C ASP A 168 -21.93 52.64 -22.27
N THR A 169 -23.23 52.58 -22.56
CA THR A 169 -23.87 51.99 -23.75
C THR A 169 -24.09 53.12 -24.79
N PRO A 170 -24.34 52.86 -26.10
CA PRO A 170 -25.62 52.29 -26.56
C PRO A 170 -25.55 51.34 -27.78
N VAL A 171 -26.61 50.56 -27.93
CA VAL A 171 -26.94 49.63 -29.04
C VAL A 171 -27.46 50.42 -30.25
N PRO A 172 -27.30 49.95 -31.52
CA PRO A 172 -28.48 49.45 -32.22
C PRO A 172 -28.27 48.29 -33.26
N THR A 173 -29.31 47.47 -33.35
CA THR A 173 -29.92 46.83 -34.55
C THR A 173 -29.37 45.53 -35.17
N THR A 174 -30.27 44.53 -35.04
CA THR A 174 -30.53 43.28 -35.76
C THR A 174 -30.14 43.21 -37.25
N THR A 175 -29.52 42.09 -37.66
CA THR A 175 -29.79 41.43 -38.95
C THR A 175 -29.60 39.91 -38.83
N ARG A 176 -30.58 39.17 -39.34
CA ARG A 176 -30.78 37.71 -39.30
C ARG A 176 -30.24 37.08 -40.59
N SER A 177 -29.34 36.10 -40.49
CA SER A 177 -28.94 35.22 -41.62
C SER A 177 -28.45 33.84 -41.16
N GLN A 178 -29.34 32.85 -41.36
CA GLN A 178 -29.19 31.41 -41.72
C GLN A 178 -28.14 30.45 -41.06
N PRO A 179 -28.51 29.16 -40.88
CA PRO A 179 -27.67 28.16 -40.21
C PRO A 179 -26.65 27.56 -41.17
N THR A 180 -25.37 27.59 -40.79
CA THR A 180 -24.32 26.84 -41.49
C THR A 180 -24.12 25.50 -40.79
N THR A 181 -24.28 24.42 -41.56
CA THR A 181 -23.98 23.03 -41.19
C THR A 181 -22.53 22.93 -40.70
N VAL A 182 -22.34 22.53 -39.43
CA VAL A 182 -21.02 22.17 -38.90
C VAL A 182 -20.90 20.65 -38.96
N THR A 183 -20.02 20.18 -39.85
CA THR A 183 -19.45 18.84 -39.82
C THR A 183 -18.73 18.63 -38.50
N VAL A 184 -19.14 17.61 -37.74
CA VAL A 184 -18.40 17.14 -36.56
C VAL A 184 -17.16 16.42 -37.06
N GLU A 185 -16.03 17.13 -37.12
CA GLU A 185 -14.73 16.46 -37.21
C GLU A 185 -14.48 15.72 -35.91
N GLN A 186 -14.15 14.43 -36.04
CA GLN A 186 -13.66 13.58 -34.96
C GLN A 186 -12.47 14.28 -34.28
N VAL A 187 -12.66 14.70 -33.04
CA VAL A 187 -11.54 15.11 -32.20
C VAL A 187 -10.87 13.84 -31.72
N ASP A 188 -9.82 13.44 -32.42
CA ASP A 188 -8.89 12.42 -31.97
C ASP A 188 -8.39 12.76 -30.57
N SER A 189 -8.69 11.85 -29.63
CA SER A 189 -8.29 11.93 -28.23
C SER A 189 -6.77 11.98 -28.10
N PRO A 190 -6.16 13.01 -27.47
CA PRO A 190 -4.73 13.09 -27.29
C PRO A 190 -4.32 12.38 -25.99
N TRP A 191 -4.56 11.07 -25.93
CA TRP A 191 -3.88 10.20 -24.97
C TRP A 191 -3.01 9.21 -25.73
N ARG A 192 -1.94 9.73 -26.36
CA ARG A 192 -0.79 8.91 -26.73
C ARG A 192 -0.07 8.50 -25.44
N GLY A 193 0.07 7.19 -25.26
CA GLY A 193 0.48 6.55 -24.03
C GLY A 193 1.82 7.05 -23.48
N ASN A 194 1.84 7.26 -22.17
CA ASN A 194 3.07 7.25 -21.40
C ASN A 194 3.13 5.92 -20.65
N ASN A 195 3.84 4.95 -21.24
CA ASN A 195 4.12 3.61 -20.71
C ASN A 195 5.18 3.66 -19.58
N SER A 196 5.07 4.61 -18.66
CA SER A 196 5.86 4.59 -17.43
C SER A 196 5.14 3.69 -16.44
N THR A 197 5.50 2.41 -16.43
CA THR A 197 5.15 1.50 -15.33
C THR A 197 5.52 2.18 -14.01
N PRO A 198 4.65 2.16 -12.98
CA PRO A 198 5.04 2.70 -11.69
C PRO A 198 6.30 1.93 -11.23
N GLN A 199 7.29 2.67 -10.75
CA GLN A 199 8.65 2.19 -10.60
C GLN A 199 8.72 0.93 -9.70
N GLY A 200 9.06 -0.23 -10.28
CA GLY A 200 9.28 -1.48 -9.54
C GLY A 200 8.30 -2.63 -9.81
N PHE A 201 7.18 -2.38 -10.50
CA PHE A 201 6.23 -3.43 -10.89
C PHE A 201 6.75 -4.27 -12.07
N ILE A 202 6.53 -5.58 -12.00
CA ILE A 202 6.72 -6.49 -13.13
C ILE A 202 5.43 -6.49 -13.95
N VAL A 203 5.53 -6.30 -15.26
CA VAL A 203 4.37 -6.26 -16.18
C VAL A 203 4.56 -7.30 -17.27
N ASP A 204 3.51 -8.05 -17.58
CA ASP A 204 3.54 -9.05 -18.66
C ASP A 204 3.43 -8.41 -20.06
N GLN A 205 3.56 -9.23 -21.10
CA GLN A 205 3.52 -8.78 -22.51
C GLN A 205 2.16 -8.19 -22.91
N GLU A 206 1.09 -8.49 -22.17
CA GLU A 206 -0.27 -7.99 -22.42
C GLU A 206 -0.56 -6.68 -21.67
N GLY A 207 0.40 -6.19 -20.88
CA GLY A 207 0.28 -4.96 -20.10
C GLY A 207 -0.40 -5.13 -18.74
N PHE A 208 -0.44 -6.36 -18.18
CA PHE A 208 -0.91 -6.58 -16.81
C PHE A 208 0.26 -6.59 -15.84
N THR A 209 0.13 -5.82 -14.76
CA THR A 209 1.05 -5.93 -13.62
C THR A 209 0.88 -7.29 -12.96
N ILE A 210 1.99 -8.00 -12.74
CA ILE A 210 2.02 -9.30 -12.08
C ILE A 210 2.06 -9.10 -10.57
N VAL A 211 1.22 -9.86 -9.86
CA VAL A 211 1.24 -9.97 -8.40
C VAL A 211 1.01 -11.42 -8.00
N TYR A 212 1.65 -11.86 -6.92
CA TYR A 212 1.47 -13.16 -6.32
C TYR A 212 0.74 -13.00 -4.98
N THR A 213 -0.20 -13.88 -4.72
CA THR A 213 -1.02 -13.86 -3.51
C THR A 213 -1.12 -15.24 -2.91
N ASP A 214 -1.07 -15.32 -1.59
CA ASP A 214 -1.18 -16.57 -0.84
C ASP A 214 -1.90 -16.34 0.49
N GLY A 215 -2.61 -17.37 0.95
CA GLY A 215 -3.25 -17.42 2.25
C GLY A 215 -2.71 -18.56 3.11
N ALA A 216 -2.23 -18.25 4.32
CA ALA A 216 -1.77 -19.25 5.25
C ALA A 216 -2.68 -19.34 6.46
N CYS A 217 -3.10 -20.55 6.85
CA CYS A 217 -3.84 -20.78 8.09
C CYS A 217 -3.25 -21.95 8.89
N SER A 218 -2.65 -21.64 10.03
CA SER A 218 -2.26 -22.65 11.02
C SER A 218 -3.50 -23.18 11.74
N ASN A 219 -3.49 -24.47 12.11
CA ASN A 219 -4.61 -25.14 12.79
C ASN A 219 -5.98 -24.95 12.10
N ASN A 220 -6.01 -24.89 10.77
CA ASN A 220 -7.24 -24.63 10.00
C ASN A 220 -8.39 -25.58 10.43
N GLY A 221 -9.53 -25.00 10.79
CA GLY A 221 -10.71 -25.74 11.27
C GLY A 221 -10.62 -26.25 12.71
N ARG A 222 -9.60 -25.87 13.49
CA ARG A 222 -9.41 -26.27 14.90
C ARG A 222 -9.28 -25.05 15.81
N THR A 223 -9.43 -25.27 17.12
CA THR A 223 -9.20 -24.23 18.14
C THR A 223 -7.77 -23.70 18.04
N GLY A 224 -7.60 -22.38 18.18
CA GLY A 224 -6.30 -21.73 18.04
C GLY A 224 -5.84 -21.56 16.58
N ALA A 225 -6.77 -21.61 15.63
CA ALA A 225 -6.49 -21.24 14.24
C ALA A 225 -6.04 -19.79 14.14
N LYS A 226 -4.96 -19.57 13.38
CA LYS A 226 -4.40 -18.26 13.07
C LYS A 226 -4.13 -18.20 11.58
N ALA A 227 -4.61 -17.15 10.93
CA ALA A 227 -4.50 -17.00 9.49
C ALA A 227 -3.93 -15.65 9.09
N GLY A 228 -3.20 -15.63 7.98
CA GLY A 228 -2.57 -14.45 7.43
C GLY A 228 -2.59 -14.43 5.92
N VAL A 229 -2.39 -13.24 5.37
CA VAL A 229 -2.34 -12.99 3.94
C VAL A 229 -0.95 -12.59 3.52
N GLY A 230 -0.59 -12.96 2.30
CA GLY A 230 0.62 -12.53 1.63
C GLY A 230 0.29 -11.91 0.27
N VAL A 231 0.86 -10.73 0.00
CA VAL A 231 0.82 -10.09 -1.32
C VAL A 231 2.24 -9.71 -1.71
N TRP A 232 2.69 -10.20 -2.84
CA TRP A 232 4.04 -9.96 -3.34
C TRP A 232 4.02 -9.47 -4.79
N PHE A 233 4.53 -8.26 -5.01
CA PHE A 233 4.72 -7.67 -6.34
C PHE A 233 6.14 -7.88 -6.86
N ASN A 234 7.14 -7.64 -6.00
CA ASN A 234 8.55 -7.82 -6.30
C ASN A 234 9.39 -7.81 -5.01
N HIS A 235 10.68 -8.10 -5.09
CA HIS A 235 11.63 -7.93 -4.00
C HIS A 235 11.63 -6.50 -3.47
N ASN A 236 11.50 -6.35 -2.15
CA ASN A 236 11.51 -5.06 -1.44
C ASN A 236 10.51 -4.04 -2.00
N HIS A 237 9.43 -4.50 -2.63
CA HIS A 237 8.43 -3.61 -3.20
C HIS A 237 7.58 -2.99 -2.08
N PRO A 238 7.36 -1.65 -2.06
CA PRO A 238 6.69 -0.97 -0.95
C PRO A 238 5.22 -1.36 -0.78
N PHE A 239 4.61 -1.93 -1.83
CA PHE A 239 3.24 -2.43 -1.83
C PHE A 239 3.11 -3.92 -1.47
N ASN A 240 4.21 -4.60 -1.08
CA ASN A 240 4.10 -5.96 -0.54
C ASN A 240 3.38 -5.94 0.81
N VAL A 241 2.56 -6.94 1.09
CA VAL A 241 1.75 -7.03 2.32
C VAL A 241 1.96 -8.36 3.01
N ALA A 242 2.20 -8.29 4.32
CA ALA A 242 1.98 -9.37 5.27
C ALA A 242 1.02 -8.84 6.34
N GLY A 243 -0.08 -9.54 6.59
CA GLY A 243 -1.05 -9.11 7.60
C GLY A 243 -1.96 -10.24 8.06
N PRO A 244 -2.60 -10.10 9.23
CA PRO A 244 -3.53 -11.09 9.72
C PRO A 244 -4.81 -11.10 8.87
N VAL A 245 -5.47 -12.25 8.80
CA VAL A 245 -6.84 -12.34 8.29
C VAL A 245 -7.78 -11.59 9.23
N GLU A 246 -8.76 -10.90 8.66
CA GLU A 246 -9.84 -10.29 9.42
C GLU A 246 -11.02 -11.26 9.53
N GLY A 247 -11.59 -11.39 10.73
CA GLY A 247 -12.69 -12.33 10.99
C GLY A 247 -12.22 -13.78 11.09
N THR A 248 -13.04 -14.74 10.66
CA THR A 248 -12.78 -16.17 10.90
C THR A 248 -11.48 -16.65 10.24
N PRO A 249 -10.51 -17.22 11.00
CA PRO A 249 -9.22 -17.63 10.48
C PRO A 249 -9.35 -18.99 9.80
N THR A 250 -9.54 -18.96 8.48
CA THR A 250 -9.56 -20.16 7.64
C THR A 250 -8.66 -19.96 6.45
N ASN A 251 -8.16 -21.05 5.86
CA ASN A 251 -7.35 -20.94 4.65
C ASN A 251 -8.10 -20.20 3.53
N ASN A 252 -9.36 -20.58 3.29
CA ASN A 252 -10.17 -19.96 2.23
C ASN A 252 -10.37 -18.45 2.43
N ASN A 253 -10.60 -17.99 3.66
CA ASN A 253 -10.69 -16.55 3.93
C ASN A 253 -9.34 -15.86 3.71
N ALA A 254 -8.24 -16.51 4.07
CA ALA A 254 -6.89 -15.99 3.83
C ALA A 254 -6.62 -15.78 2.34
N GLU A 255 -6.92 -16.78 1.50
CA GLU A 255 -6.78 -16.68 0.05
C GLU A 255 -7.60 -15.53 -0.54
N ILE A 256 -8.88 -15.47 -0.19
CA ILE A 256 -9.80 -14.44 -0.71
C ILE A 256 -9.33 -13.04 -0.29
N GLN A 257 -8.93 -12.86 0.98
CA GLN A 257 -8.45 -11.57 1.47
C GLN A 257 -7.09 -11.18 0.88
N ALA A 258 -6.21 -12.14 0.59
CA ALA A 258 -4.93 -11.88 -0.08
C ALA A 258 -5.17 -11.28 -1.48
N ALA A 259 -6.07 -11.86 -2.27
CA ALA A 259 -6.45 -11.30 -3.58
C ALA A 259 -7.10 -9.92 -3.46
N THR A 260 -8.02 -9.72 -2.50
CA THR A 260 -8.64 -8.41 -2.25
C THR A 260 -7.58 -7.35 -1.92
N ARG A 261 -6.64 -7.67 -1.02
CA ARG A 261 -5.56 -6.74 -0.64
C ARG A 261 -4.63 -6.45 -1.81
N ALA A 262 -4.33 -7.44 -2.66
CA ALA A 262 -3.53 -7.22 -3.87
C ALA A 262 -4.18 -6.19 -4.82
N ILE A 263 -5.50 -6.29 -5.03
CA ILE A 263 -6.25 -5.35 -5.86
C ILE A 263 -6.25 -3.95 -5.24
N GLN A 264 -6.47 -3.84 -3.92
CA GLN A 264 -6.43 -2.57 -3.21
C GLN A 264 -5.05 -1.90 -3.31
N GLN A 265 -3.97 -2.66 -3.08
CA GLN A 265 -2.59 -2.15 -3.20
C GLN A 265 -2.28 -1.71 -4.64
N ALA A 266 -2.68 -2.51 -5.64
CA ALA A 266 -2.51 -2.16 -7.05
C ALA A 266 -3.21 -0.83 -7.38
N ARG A 267 -4.46 -0.67 -6.94
CA ARG A 267 -5.22 0.57 -7.15
C ARG A 267 -4.55 1.78 -6.49
N LEU A 268 -4.09 1.64 -5.24
CA LEU A 268 -3.37 2.71 -4.53
C LEU A 268 -2.08 3.10 -5.26
N ALA A 269 -1.43 2.16 -5.94
CA ALA A 269 -0.24 2.38 -6.73
C ALA A 269 -0.51 2.92 -8.16
N GLY A 270 -1.77 3.18 -8.53
CA GLY A 270 -2.16 3.62 -9.87
C GLY A 270 -2.14 2.52 -10.93
N VAL A 271 -2.02 1.25 -10.54
CA VAL A 271 -2.12 0.11 -11.45
C VAL A 271 -3.60 -0.15 -11.76
N ARG A 272 -3.95 -0.22 -13.05
CA ARG A 272 -5.33 -0.45 -13.51
C ARG A 272 -5.56 -1.84 -14.11
N ARG A 273 -4.51 -2.57 -14.49
CA ARG A 273 -4.59 -3.92 -15.07
C ARG A 273 -3.69 -4.86 -14.28
N LEU A 274 -4.26 -5.89 -13.67
CA LEU A 274 -3.58 -6.77 -12.71
C LEU A 274 -3.72 -8.24 -13.11
N ASN A 275 -2.62 -9.00 -13.08
CA ASN A 275 -2.61 -10.45 -13.24
C ASN A 275 -2.23 -11.08 -11.89
N ILE A 276 -3.23 -11.68 -11.23
CA ILE A 276 -3.10 -12.29 -9.90
C ILE A 276 -2.70 -13.76 -10.07
N HIS A 277 -1.53 -14.10 -9.55
CA HIS A 277 -0.99 -15.44 -9.46
C HIS A 277 -1.27 -16.02 -8.07
N THR A 278 -1.89 -17.19 -8.01
CA THR A 278 -2.31 -17.85 -6.76
C THR A 278 -2.36 -19.36 -6.97
N ASP A 279 -2.12 -20.14 -5.92
CA ASP A 279 -2.31 -21.58 -5.94
C ASP A 279 -3.74 -22.02 -5.53
N SER A 280 -4.58 -21.07 -5.11
CA SER A 280 -5.96 -21.33 -4.70
C SER A 280 -6.91 -21.52 -5.89
N GLN A 281 -6.99 -22.77 -6.37
CA GLN A 281 -8.02 -23.19 -7.34
C GLN A 281 -9.44 -22.91 -6.83
N PHE A 282 -9.65 -23.04 -5.51
CA PHE A 282 -10.92 -22.72 -4.88
C PHE A 282 -11.31 -21.26 -5.11
N MET A 283 -10.39 -20.33 -4.84
CA MET A 283 -10.64 -18.90 -5.02
C MET A 283 -10.89 -18.58 -6.50
N ILE A 284 -10.05 -19.09 -7.41
CA ILE A 284 -10.24 -18.90 -8.86
C ILE A 284 -11.63 -19.37 -9.28
N SER A 285 -12.03 -20.58 -8.89
CA SER A 285 -13.37 -21.14 -9.20
C SER A 285 -14.50 -20.27 -8.64
N CYS A 286 -14.32 -19.70 -7.43
CA CYS A 286 -15.31 -18.79 -6.85
C CYS A 286 -15.55 -17.59 -7.76
N ILE A 287 -14.49 -16.90 -8.23
CA ILE A 287 -14.63 -15.64 -8.97
C ILE A 287 -14.90 -15.80 -10.47
N THR A 288 -14.49 -16.91 -11.10
CA THR A 288 -14.67 -17.10 -12.55
C THR A 288 -15.99 -17.78 -12.88
N GLU A 289 -16.43 -18.71 -12.02
CA GLU A 289 -17.53 -19.62 -12.29
C GLU A 289 -18.71 -19.42 -11.32
N TRP A 290 -18.45 -19.56 -10.01
CA TRP A 290 -19.54 -19.79 -9.05
C TRP A 290 -20.26 -18.51 -8.64
N ILE A 291 -19.57 -17.37 -8.53
CA ILE A 291 -20.14 -16.12 -8.05
C ILE A 291 -21.33 -15.64 -8.90
N LYS A 292 -21.31 -15.91 -10.22
CA LYS A 292 -22.42 -15.59 -11.15
C LYS A 292 -23.70 -16.36 -10.81
N LYS A 293 -23.56 -17.60 -10.34
CA LYS A 293 -24.71 -18.41 -9.88
C LYS A 293 -25.14 -17.97 -8.49
N TRP A 294 -24.18 -17.74 -7.59
CA TRP A 294 -24.46 -17.35 -6.20
C TRP A 294 -25.19 -16.01 -6.08
N LYS A 295 -24.79 -15.02 -6.86
CA LYS A 295 -25.50 -13.73 -6.92
C LYS A 295 -26.97 -13.87 -7.35
N ARG A 296 -27.28 -14.83 -8.24
CA ARG A 296 -28.64 -15.06 -8.74
C ARG A 296 -29.50 -15.93 -7.82
N ASN A 297 -28.90 -16.73 -6.94
CA ASN A 297 -29.63 -17.68 -6.09
C ASN A 297 -29.56 -17.33 -4.59
N ASN A 298 -29.40 -16.05 -4.25
CA ASN A 298 -29.29 -15.57 -2.88
C ASN A 298 -28.15 -16.22 -2.07
N TRP A 299 -27.03 -16.52 -2.74
CA TRP A 299 -25.81 -17.09 -2.15
C TRP A 299 -26.03 -18.46 -1.51
N MET A 300 -26.75 -19.33 -2.21
CA MET A 300 -27.04 -20.70 -1.79
C MET A 300 -26.14 -21.71 -2.49
N THR A 301 -25.61 -22.65 -1.71
CA THR A 301 -24.89 -23.83 -2.20
C THR A 301 -25.86 -24.85 -2.80
N THR A 302 -25.34 -25.83 -3.56
CA THR A 302 -26.14 -26.93 -4.11
C THR A 302 -26.86 -27.75 -3.05
N ASN A 303 -26.31 -27.77 -1.83
CA ASN A 303 -26.84 -28.56 -0.71
C ASN A 303 -27.83 -27.74 0.13
N GLY A 304 -28.25 -26.55 -0.34
CA GLY A 304 -29.21 -25.69 0.36
C GLY A 304 -28.64 -24.89 1.54
N GLY A 305 -27.34 -25.01 1.84
CA GLY A 305 -26.67 -24.15 2.82
C GLY A 305 -26.25 -22.80 2.24
N GLN A 306 -26.03 -21.79 3.09
CA GLN A 306 -25.42 -20.52 2.68
C GLN A 306 -23.95 -20.72 2.28
N VAL A 307 -23.48 -19.94 1.31
CA VAL A 307 -22.05 -19.89 0.95
C VAL A 307 -21.26 -19.31 2.13
N LYS A 308 -20.36 -20.12 2.71
CA LYS A 308 -19.64 -19.79 3.95
C LYS A 308 -18.77 -18.53 3.86
N ASN A 309 -18.21 -18.25 2.69
CA ASN A 309 -17.28 -17.14 2.46
C ASN A 309 -17.96 -15.95 1.74
N LYS A 310 -19.30 -15.87 1.79
CA LYS A 310 -20.10 -14.91 1.04
C LYS A 310 -19.62 -13.48 1.22
N GLU A 311 -19.46 -13.04 2.46
CA GLU A 311 -19.11 -11.65 2.79
C GLU A 311 -17.76 -11.26 2.16
N GLN A 312 -16.77 -12.14 2.26
CA GLN A 312 -15.44 -11.93 1.70
C GLN A 312 -15.45 -11.94 0.16
N LEU A 313 -16.27 -12.80 -0.45
CA LEU A 313 -16.42 -12.87 -1.90
C LEU A 313 -17.14 -11.65 -2.48
N ILE A 314 -18.08 -11.04 -1.74
CA ILE A 314 -18.70 -9.78 -2.13
C ILE A 314 -17.65 -8.67 -2.16
N ILE A 315 -16.84 -8.55 -1.11
CA ILE A 315 -15.77 -7.55 -1.04
C ILE A 315 -14.75 -7.74 -2.17
N LEU A 316 -14.34 -8.98 -2.44
CA LEU A 316 -13.42 -9.29 -3.54
C LEU A 316 -14.03 -8.90 -4.89
N ASP A 317 -15.30 -9.23 -5.13
CA ASP A 317 -16.00 -8.88 -6.36
C ASP A 317 -16.12 -7.37 -6.57
N GLU A 318 -16.45 -6.62 -5.51
CA GLU A 318 -16.46 -5.15 -5.55
C GLU A 318 -15.07 -4.58 -5.83
N ALA A 319 -14.02 -5.12 -5.21
CA ALA A 319 -12.64 -4.71 -5.46
C ALA A 319 -12.23 -4.94 -6.92
N ILE A 320 -12.60 -6.06 -7.53
CA ILE A 320 -12.30 -6.36 -8.94
C ILE A 320 -12.85 -5.27 -9.87
N GLN A 321 -14.06 -4.74 -9.59
CA GLN A 321 -14.67 -3.68 -10.42
C GLN A 321 -13.93 -2.34 -10.36
N THR A 322 -12.95 -2.20 -9.46
CA THR A 322 -12.18 -0.96 -9.32
C THR A 322 -10.99 -0.86 -10.26
N LEU A 323 -10.67 -1.94 -10.98
CA LEU A 323 -9.62 -2.04 -11.97
C LEU A 323 -10.24 -2.18 -13.37
N ASP A 324 -9.47 -1.84 -14.42
CA ASP A 324 -9.91 -2.02 -15.81
C ASP A 324 -10.00 -3.49 -16.20
N ALA A 325 -9.07 -4.30 -15.69
CA ALA A 325 -9.02 -5.72 -15.96
C ALA A 325 -8.25 -6.46 -14.88
N VAL A 326 -8.79 -7.62 -14.47
CA VAL A 326 -8.10 -8.58 -13.61
C VAL A 326 -8.00 -9.93 -14.32
N LYS A 327 -6.78 -10.44 -14.45
CA LYS A 327 -6.46 -11.76 -14.97
C LYS A 327 -6.10 -12.68 -13.80
N TRP A 328 -6.49 -13.95 -13.89
CA TRP A 328 -6.25 -14.95 -12.87
C TRP A 328 -5.36 -16.04 -13.44
N THR A 329 -4.19 -16.24 -12.83
CA THR A 329 -3.23 -17.26 -13.23
C THR A 329 -3.04 -18.24 -12.07
N HIS A 330 -3.32 -19.51 -12.32
CA HIS A 330 -3.01 -20.54 -11.33
C HIS A 330 -1.52 -20.88 -11.37
N VAL A 331 -0.88 -20.88 -10.20
CA VAL A 331 0.46 -21.42 -9.99
C VAL A 331 0.39 -22.63 -9.07
N ARG A 332 1.30 -23.60 -9.23
CA ARG A 332 1.32 -24.75 -8.32
C ARG A 332 2.03 -24.36 -7.01
N GLY A 333 1.35 -24.56 -5.88
CA GLY A 333 1.95 -24.41 -4.56
C GLY A 333 3.17 -25.31 -4.35
N HIS A 334 4.16 -24.82 -3.60
CA HIS A 334 5.38 -25.55 -3.19
C HIS A 334 6.22 -26.14 -4.34
N THR A 335 6.17 -25.54 -5.53
CA THR A 335 6.98 -25.99 -6.68
C THR A 335 8.23 -25.14 -6.91
N GLY A 336 8.59 -24.25 -5.98
CA GLY A 336 9.75 -23.37 -6.11
C GLY A 336 9.52 -22.15 -7.00
N HIS A 337 8.25 -21.81 -7.27
CA HIS A 337 7.91 -20.57 -7.97
C HIS A 337 8.17 -19.38 -7.04
N GLU A 338 9.27 -18.65 -7.25
CA GLU A 338 9.77 -17.62 -6.34
C GLU A 338 8.71 -16.64 -5.83
N GLY A 339 7.89 -16.08 -6.73
CA GLY A 339 6.81 -15.16 -6.34
C GLY A 339 5.77 -15.78 -5.40
N ASN A 340 5.41 -17.06 -5.62
CA ASN A 340 4.47 -17.79 -4.76
C ASN A 340 5.10 -18.12 -3.40
N GLU A 341 6.35 -18.56 -3.38
CA GLU A 341 7.09 -18.83 -2.14
C GLU A 341 7.27 -17.55 -1.30
N CYS A 342 7.46 -16.40 -1.96
CA CYS A 342 7.51 -15.12 -1.27
C CYS A 342 6.15 -14.68 -0.73
N ALA A 343 5.06 -14.91 -1.48
CA ALA A 343 3.70 -14.66 -1.01
C ALA A 343 3.36 -15.56 0.20
N ASP A 344 3.66 -16.86 0.14
CA ASP A 344 3.49 -17.79 1.27
C ASP A 344 4.29 -17.37 2.50
N ALA A 345 5.55 -16.95 2.33
CA ALA A 345 6.35 -16.44 3.43
C ALA A 345 5.72 -15.20 4.09
N LEU A 346 5.16 -14.28 3.29
CA LEU A 346 4.42 -13.13 3.80
C LEU A 346 3.12 -13.54 4.50
N ALA A 347 2.38 -14.52 3.96
CA ALA A 347 1.15 -15.04 4.53
C ALA A 347 1.40 -15.69 5.90
N ARG A 348 2.43 -16.54 5.99
CA ARG A 348 2.87 -17.13 7.26
C ARG A 348 3.31 -16.08 8.27
N SER A 349 4.02 -15.04 7.83
CA SER A 349 4.36 -13.89 8.69
C SER A 349 3.09 -13.17 9.17
N GLY A 350 2.12 -12.94 8.30
CA GLY A 350 0.84 -12.33 8.64
C GLY A 350 0.06 -13.16 9.67
N ALA A 351 0.10 -14.48 9.58
CA ALA A 351 -0.59 -15.38 10.50
C ALA A 351 -0.03 -15.29 11.94
N THR A 352 1.23 -14.88 12.11
CA THR A 352 1.80 -14.64 13.44
C THR A 352 1.20 -13.41 14.14
N MET A 353 0.52 -12.53 13.38
CA MET A 353 -0.09 -11.29 13.86
C MET A 353 -1.58 -11.45 14.21
N TYR A 354 -2.16 -12.62 13.98
CA TYR A 354 -3.55 -12.96 14.30
C TYR A 354 -3.67 -13.39 15.76
#